data_AF-A0AAD1P1B9-F1
#
_entry.id   AF-A0AAD1P1B9-F1
#
_cell.length_a   1.000
_cell.length_b   1.000
_cell.length_c   1.000
_cell.angle_alpha   90.00
_cell.angle_beta   90.00
_cell.angle_gamma   90.00
#
_symmetry.space_group_name_H-M   'P 1'
#
loop_
_entity.id
_entity.type
_entity.pdbx_description
1 polymer ?
#
loop_
_entity_poly.entity_id
_entity_poly.type
_entity_poly.pdbx_seq_one_letter_code
_entity_poly.pdbx_strand_id
1 'polypeptide(L)'
;MKRVAFVFSTVPHGSSSGREGLDALLATSALTEDLGVFFIGDGVFQILQGQQPDVVLARDYIATFKLLGLYDIDQCWLCAASLRERGLQQGGDFVVDATALEPEDLRRELGKYDVILRF
;
A
#
# COMPACT_ATOMS: atom_id res chain seq x y z
N MET A 1 7.32 -5.02 20.86
CA MET A 1 6.85 -6.08 19.93
C MET A 1 7.63 -5.94 18.63
N LYS A 2 7.54 -6.89 17.69
CA LYS A 2 8.18 -6.73 16.37
C LYS A 2 7.33 -5.80 15.51
N ARG A 3 7.96 -4.83 14.85
CA ARG A 3 7.31 -3.94 13.89
C ARG A 3 7.23 -4.60 12.52
N VAL A 4 6.08 -4.55 11.86
CA VAL A 4 5.84 -5.25 10.59
C VAL A 4 5.56 -4.28 9.46
N ALA A 5 6.38 -4.31 8.41
CA ALA A 5 6.15 -3.54 7.18
C ALA A 5 5.46 -4.42 6.12
N PHE A 6 4.36 -3.93 5.58
CA PHE A 6 3.70 -4.46 4.39
C PHE A 6 4.13 -3.64 3.18
N VAL A 7 4.80 -4.27 2.22
CA VAL A 7 5.33 -3.62 1.02
C VAL A 7 4.55 -4.12 -0.19
N PHE A 8 3.68 -3.26 -0.73
CA PHE A 8 3.02 -3.48 -2.00
C PHE A 8 3.93 -3.00 -3.13
N SER A 9 4.27 -3.91 -4.03
CA SER A 9 5.26 -3.73 -5.12
C SER A 9 4.75 -4.10 -6.50
N THR A 10 3.52 -4.61 -6.61
CA THR A 10 2.90 -5.11 -7.84
C THR A 10 1.65 -4.31 -8.22
N VAL A 11 1.33 -4.28 -9.53
CA VAL A 11 0.08 -3.69 -10.03
C VAL A 11 -1.15 -4.43 -9.47
N PRO A 12 -2.30 -3.74 -9.26
CA PRO A 12 -3.53 -4.42 -8.91
C PRO A 12 -4.08 -5.23 -10.10
N HIS A 13 -4.96 -6.19 -9.80
CA HIS A 13 -5.76 -7.01 -10.75
C HIS A 13 -5.00 -7.99 -11.64
N GLY A 14 -3.73 -7.73 -11.98
CA GLY A 14 -2.90 -8.66 -12.78
C GLY A 14 -2.51 -9.94 -12.04
N SER A 15 -2.56 -9.92 -10.71
CA SER A 15 -2.40 -11.09 -9.84
C SER A 15 -3.19 -10.90 -8.55
N SER A 16 -3.32 -11.95 -7.73
CA SER A 16 -3.94 -11.85 -6.41
C SER A 16 -3.03 -11.25 -5.33
N SER A 17 -1.78 -10.90 -5.65
CA SER A 17 -0.77 -10.49 -4.66
C SER A 17 -1.21 -9.29 -3.82
N GLY A 18 -1.70 -8.22 -4.47
CA GLY A 18 -2.23 -7.05 -3.74
C GLY A 18 -3.44 -7.36 -2.86
N ARG A 19 -4.34 -8.23 -3.34
CA ARG A 19 -5.53 -8.65 -2.57
C ARG A 19 -5.14 -9.44 -1.32
N GLU A 20 -4.30 -10.45 -1.49
CA GLU A 20 -3.85 -11.32 -0.40
C GLU A 20 -2.96 -10.55 0.60
N GLY A 21 -2.15 -9.61 0.10
CA GLY A 21 -1.38 -8.71 0.95
C GLY A 21 -2.27 -7.80 1.80
N LEU A 22 -3.37 -7.28 1.24
CA LEU A 22 -4.33 -6.49 2.00
C LEU A 22 -5.08 -7.33 3.04
N ASP A 23 -5.48 -8.56 2.70
CA ASP A 23 -6.09 -9.48 3.65
C ASP A 23 -5.13 -9.79 4.82
N ALA A 24 -3.84 -10.02 4.53
CA ALA A 24 -2.81 -10.26 5.53
C ALA A 24 -2.52 -9.04 6.41
N LEU A 25 -2.52 -7.84 5.81
CA LEU A 25 -2.37 -6.56 6.51
C LEU A 25 -3.49 -6.36 7.53
N LEU A 26 -4.74 -6.51 7.09
CA LEU A 26 -5.91 -6.34 7.97
C LEU A 26 -5.92 -7.38 9.09
N ALA A 27 -5.64 -8.64 8.79
CA ALA A 27 -5.53 -9.68 9.82
C ALA A 27 -4.43 -9.38 10.85
N THR A 28 -3.30 -8.82 10.40
CA THR A 28 -2.18 -8.44 11.29
C THR A 28 -2.52 -7.22 12.13
N SER A 29 -3.27 -6.24 11.59
CA SER A 29 -3.70 -5.05 12.33
C SER A 29 -4.59 -5.38 13.53
N ALA A 30 -5.33 -6.50 13.48
CA ALA A 30 -6.11 -6.98 14.62
C ALA A 30 -5.23 -7.51 15.78
N LEU A 31 -3.93 -7.71 15.56
CA LEU A 31 -2.98 -8.26 16.55
C LEU A 31 -1.95 -7.23 17.01
N THR A 32 -1.68 -6.20 16.22
CA THR A 32 -0.67 -5.17 16.53
C THR A 32 -0.91 -3.88 15.79
N GLU A 33 -0.63 -2.75 16.46
CA GLU A 33 -0.61 -1.40 15.88
C GLU A 33 0.79 -1.02 15.35
N ASP A 34 1.81 -1.84 15.62
CA ASP A 34 3.21 -1.62 15.22
C ASP A 34 3.46 -2.00 13.74
N LEU A 35 2.64 -1.50 12.82
CA LEU A 35 2.71 -1.81 11.39
C LEU A 35 2.89 -0.57 10.52
N GLY A 36 3.41 -0.79 9.32
CA GLY A 36 3.58 0.25 8.30
C GLY A 36 3.28 -0.30 6.92
N VAL A 37 2.70 0.53 6.06
CA VAL A 37 2.28 0.16 4.72
C VAL A 37 3.05 1.00 3.70
N PHE A 38 3.68 0.33 2.74
CA PHE A 38 4.56 0.96 1.76
C PHE A 38 4.12 0.58 0.35
N PHE A 39 3.89 1.59 -0.49
CA PHE A 39 3.58 1.42 -1.90
C PHE A 39 4.79 1.85 -2.74
N ILE A 40 5.48 0.88 -3.34
CA ILE A 40 6.73 1.08 -4.09
C ILE A 40 6.62 0.45 -5.48
N GLY A 41 7.41 0.93 -6.45
CA GLY A 41 7.37 0.38 -7.81
C GLY A 41 5.95 0.41 -8.37
N ASP A 42 5.46 -0.72 -8.89
CA ASP A 42 4.10 -0.83 -9.40
C ASP A 42 3.01 -0.86 -8.32
N GLY A 43 3.40 -1.02 -7.05
CA GLY A 43 2.48 -0.96 -5.92
C GLY A 43 1.79 0.39 -5.78
N VAL A 44 2.33 1.48 -6.35
CA VAL A 44 1.67 2.78 -6.34
C VAL A 44 0.32 2.79 -7.09
N PHE A 45 0.10 1.85 -8.00
CA PHE A 45 -1.18 1.70 -8.70
C PHE A 45 -2.27 1.11 -7.80
N GLN A 46 -1.92 0.44 -6.70
CA GLN A 46 -2.87 -0.24 -5.80
C GLN A 46 -3.92 0.72 -5.23
N ILE A 47 -3.52 1.96 -4.96
CA ILE A 47 -4.36 2.92 -4.23
C ILE A 47 -4.94 4.03 -5.10
N LEU A 48 -4.89 3.91 -6.43
CA LEU A 48 -5.57 4.88 -7.30
C LEU A 48 -7.09 4.81 -7.14
N GLN A 49 -7.76 5.96 -7.11
CA GLN A 49 -9.21 6.03 -7.15
C GLN A 49 -9.79 5.66 -8.53
N GLY A 50 -11.09 5.34 -8.56
CA GLY A 50 -11.83 5.14 -9.80
C GLY A 50 -11.57 3.83 -10.54
N GLN A 51 -10.88 2.87 -9.91
CA GLN A 51 -10.66 1.55 -10.49
C GLN A 51 -11.99 0.77 -10.67
N GLN A 52 -12.16 0.11 -11.82
CA GLN A 52 -13.34 -0.70 -12.17
C GLN A 52 -12.90 -2.12 -12.55
N PRO A 53 -12.47 -2.97 -11.60
CA PRO A 53 -11.92 -4.29 -11.91
C PRO A 53 -12.97 -5.31 -12.39
N ASP A 54 -14.25 -5.03 -12.19
CA ASP A 54 -15.37 -5.83 -12.69
C ASP A 54 -15.38 -5.93 -14.23
N VAL A 55 -14.86 -4.93 -14.94
CA VAL A 55 -14.75 -4.95 -16.42
C VAL A 55 -13.81 -6.05 -16.92
N VAL A 56 -12.93 -6.56 -16.05
CA VAL A 56 -12.03 -7.69 -16.32
C VAL A 56 -12.33 -8.90 -15.45
N LEU A 57 -13.53 -8.96 -14.84
CA LEU A 57 -13.98 -10.04 -13.95
C LEU A 57 -13.10 -10.24 -12.70
N ALA A 58 -12.32 -9.23 -12.32
CA ALA A 58 -11.53 -9.23 -11.09
C ALA A 58 -12.37 -8.73 -9.91
N ARG A 59 -12.02 -9.18 -8.71
CA ARG A 59 -12.65 -8.72 -7.46
C ARG A 59 -12.25 -7.28 -7.18
N ASP A 60 -13.21 -6.41 -6.88
CA ASP A 60 -12.92 -5.07 -6.38
C ASP A 60 -12.48 -5.11 -4.91
N TYR A 61 -11.18 -5.29 -4.70
CA TYR A 61 -10.55 -5.17 -3.37
C TYR A 61 -9.99 -3.78 -3.10
N ILE A 62 -10.06 -2.85 -4.06
CA ILE A 62 -9.53 -1.49 -3.91
C ILE A 62 -10.38 -0.72 -2.90
N ALA A 63 -11.70 -0.96 -2.90
CA ALA A 63 -12.59 -0.44 -1.87
C ALA A 63 -12.17 -0.82 -0.43
N THR A 64 -11.55 -1.98 -0.26
CA THR A 64 -11.09 -2.47 1.05
C THR A 64 -9.90 -1.68 1.60
N PHE A 65 -9.09 -1.02 0.75
CA PHE A 65 -8.01 -0.16 1.23
C PHE A 65 -8.53 1.04 2.05
N LYS A 66 -9.77 1.47 1.83
CA LYS A 66 -10.41 2.53 2.63
C LYS A 66 -10.59 2.15 4.10
N LEU A 67 -10.54 0.85 4.41
CA LEU A 67 -10.63 0.37 5.80
C LEU A 67 -9.39 0.71 6.61
N LEU A 68 -8.23 1.00 5.99
CA LEU A 68 -7.01 1.37 6.73
C LEU A 68 -7.27 2.56 7.66
N GLY A 69 -7.92 3.61 7.17
CA GLY A 69 -8.27 4.77 8.00
C GLY A 69 -9.38 4.50 9.02
N LEU A 70 -10.18 3.44 8.86
CA LEU A 70 -11.19 3.03 9.86
C LEU A 70 -10.58 2.14 10.97
N TYR A 71 -9.42 1.56 10.71
CA TYR A 71 -8.67 0.72 11.65
C TYR A 71 -7.42 1.43 12.20
N ASP A 72 -7.37 2.76 12.11
CA ASP A 72 -6.26 3.60 12.59
C ASP A 72 -4.88 3.18 12.03
N ILE A 73 -4.84 2.67 10.79
CA ILE A 73 -3.61 2.32 10.07
C ILE A 73 -3.07 3.56 9.36
N ASP A 74 -2.40 4.43 10.13
CA ASP A 74 -1.97 5.76 9.65
C ASP A 74 -0.56 5.77 9.03
N GLN A 75 0.27 4.76 9.31
CA GLN A 75 1.67 4.70 8.85
C GLN A 75 1.76 4.23 7.39
N CYS A 76 1.22 5.01 6.46
CA CYS A 76 1.15 4.70 5.04
C CYS A 76 2.08 5.59 4.20
N TRP A 77 2.88 4.98 3.34
CA TRP A 77 3.94 5.66 2.59
C TRP A 77 3.90 5.33 1.10
N LEU A 78 4.17 6.34 0.28
CA LEU A 78 4.30 6.23 -1.18
C LEU A 78 5.73 6.54 -1.62
N CYS A 79 6.26 5.78 -2.57
CA CYS A 79 7.52 6.11 -3.22
C CYS A 79 7.33 7.24 -4.24
N ALA A 80 7.83 8.43 -3.91
CA ALA A 80 7.75 9.62 -4.77
C ALA A 80 8.42 9.41 -6.14
N ALA A 81 9.54 8.69 -6.19
CA ALA A 81 10.19 8.34 -7.45
C ALA A 81 9.34 7.40 -8.31
N SER A 82 8.71 6.38 -7.71
CA SER A 82 7.85 5.44 -8.44
C SER A 82 6.61 6.12 -9.03
N LEU A 83 6.04 7.11 -8.33
CA LEU A 83 4.97 7.96 -8.87
C LEU A 83 5.44 8.72 -10.12
N ARG A 84 6.59 9.41 -10.04
CA ARG A 84 7.15 10.17 -11.16
C ARG A 84 7.45 9.31 -12.38
N GLU A 85 8.06 8.14 -12.18
CA GLU A 85 8.36 7.18 -13.26
C GLU A 85 7.09 6.70 -14.00
N ARG A 86 5.94 6.67 -13.31
CA ARG A 86 4.64 6.24 -13.85
C ARG A 86 3.77 7.41 -14.32
N GLY A 87 4.28 8.64 -14.24
CA GLY A 87 3.52 9.83 -14.61
C GLY A 87 2.35 10.17 -13.67
N LEU A 88 2.36 9.66 -12.44
CA LEU A 88 1.34 9.94 -11.44
C LEU A 88 1.72 11.22 -10.67
N GLN A 89 0.75 12.11 -10.47
CA GLN A 89 0.97 13.35 -9.74
C GLN A 89 1.12 13.09 -8.23
N GLN A 90 2.04 13.82 -7.60
CA GLN A 90 2.11 13.89 -6.13
C GLN A 90 0.84 14.62 -5.65
N GLY A 91 0.02 13.96 -4.84
CA GLY A 91 -1.31 14.45 -4.45
C GLY A 91 -2.46 14.01 -5.37
N GLY A 92 -2.26 12.97 -6.19
CA GLY A 92 -3.36 12.35 -6.93
C GLY A 92 -4.46 11.80 -6.02
N ASP A 93 -5.64 11.57 -6.60
CA ASP A 93 -6.78 10.98 -5.90
C ASP A 93 -6.47 9.52 -5.51
N PHE A 94 -5.97 9.33 -4.29
CA PHE A 94 -5.70 8.03 -3.70
C PHE A 94 -6.82 7.59 -2.74
N VAL A 95 -7.05 6.29 -2.59
CA VAL A 95 -8.02 5.74 -1.64
C VAL A 95 -7.47 5.58 -0.22
N VAL A 96 -6.16 5.73 -0.05
CA VAL A 96 -5.44 5.71 1.23
C VAL A 96 -4.75 7.06 1.41
N ASP A 97 -4.83 7.62 2.62
CA ASP A 97 -4.01 8.77 3.00
C ASP A 97 -2.57 8.30 3.24
N ALA A 98 -1.72 8.46 2.23
CA ALA A 98 -0.34 7.99 2.25
C ALA A 98 0.62 9.15 1.97
N THR A 99 1.64 9.29 2.80
CA THR A 99 2.65 10.34 2.64
C THR A 99 3.69 9.91 1.61
N ALA A 100 3.89 10.73 0.57
CA ALA A 100 4.93 10.49 -0.41
C ALA A 100 6.31 10.84 0.16
N LEU A 101 7.25 9.89 0.09
CA LEU A 101 8.63 10.04 0.53
C LEU A 101 9.59 9.85 -0.65
N GLU A 102 10.70 10.60 -0.64
CA GLU A 102 11.81 10.36 -1.55
C GLU A 102 12.52 9.04 -1.21
N PRO A 103 13.21 8.39 -2.17
CA PRO A 103 13.78 7.06 -1.98
C PRO A 103 14.69 6.89 -0.77
N GLU A 104 15.45 7.93 -0.40
CA GLU A 104 16.32 7.89 0.77
C GLU A 104 15.55 7.86 2.08
N ASP A 105 14.51 8.69 2.20
CA ASP A 105 13.66 8.76 3.39
C ASP A 105 12.79 7.51 3.50
N LEU A 106 12.23 7.03 2.39
CA LEU A 106 11.45 5.80 2.37
C LEU A 106 12.31 4.59 2.79
N ARG A 107 13.58 4.54 2.36
CA ARG A 107 14.53 3.51 2.80
C ARG A 107 14.81 3.60 4.30
N ARG A 108 15.01 4.81 4.83
CA ARG A 108 15.22 5.03 6.27
C ARG A 108 13.99 4.62 7.08
N GLU A 109 12.80 4.95 6.60
CA GLU A 109 11.53 4.61 7.25
C GLU A 109 11.32 3.09 7.28
N LEU A 110 11.47 2.42 6.13
CA LEU A 110 11.36 0.96 6.03
C LEU A 110 12.39 0.25 6.92
N GLY A 111 13.58 0.83 7.10
CA GLY A 111 14.62 0.31 7.98
C GLY A 111 14.29 0.32 9.47
N LYS A 112 13.16 0.91 9.89
CA LYS A 112 12.68 0.89 11.28
C LYS A 112 11.85 -0.35 11.62
N TYR A 113 11.56 -1.22 10.65
CA TYR A 113 10.70 -2.39 10.82
C TYR A 113 11.53 -3.68 10.95
N ASP A 114 11.08 -4.60 11.79
CA ASP A 114 11.77 -5.87 12.08
C ASP A 114 11.44 -6.97 11.06
N VAL A 115 10.26 -6.87 10.43
CA VAL A 115 9.74 -7.84 9.47
C VAL A 115 9.23 -7.11 8.25
N ILE A 116 9.55 -7.61 7.06
CA ILE A 116 9.06 -7.09 5.78
C ILE A 116 8.31 -8.20 5.07
N LEU A 117 7.03 -7.98 4.81
CA LEU A 117 6.19 -8.84 3.99
C LEU A 117 5.92 -8.11 2.66
N ARG A 118 6.38 -8.68 1.56
CA ARG A 118 6.27 -8.07 0.23
C ARG A 118 5.22 -8.77 -0.61
N PHE A 119 4.34 -7.96 -1.19
CA PHE A 119 3.28 -8.34 -2.12
C PHE A 119 3.37 -7.53 -3.42
#